data_AF-A0A7J2ITP4-F1
#
_entry.id   AF-A0A7J2ITP4-F1
#
_cell.length_a   1.000
_cell.length_b   1.000
_cell.length_c   1.000
_cell.angle_alpha   90.00
_cell.angle_beta   90.00
_cell.angle_gamma   90.00
#
_symmetry.space_group_name_H-M   'P 1'
#
loop_
_entity.id
_entity.type
_entity.pdbx_description
1 polymer ?
#
loop_
_entity_poly.entity_id
_entity_poly.type
_entity_poly.pdbx_seq_one_letter_code
_entity_poly.pdbx_strand_id
1 'polypeptide(L)'
;MLVKWFKEKAPRYRVIPWFSLGTDLLIEGRGLLVGVEIALVPGVEDVEALAEVKKLIEKEWEEKPAALIMYVSSSIVPPDVAELASSKGIRIVKSPEELEQLLDEISNQFSP
;
A
#
# COMPACT_ATOMS: atom_id res chain seq x y z
N MET A 1 1.94 11.35 -9.23
CA MET A 1 0.52 11.29 -9.67
C MET A 1 -0.40 10.95 -8.51
N LEU A 2 -0.15 9.84 -7.81
CA LEU A 2 -0.92 9.38 -6.64
C LEU A 2 -1.11 10.48 -5.56
N VAL A 3 -0.03 11.13 -5.13
CA VAL A 3 -0.06 12.22 -4.13
C VAL A 3 -1.03 13.35 -4.52
N LYS A 4 -0.97 13.79 -5.78
CA LYS A 4 -1.84 14.87 -6.28
C LYS A 4 -3.29 14.41 -6.34
N TRP A 5 -3.54 13.21 -6.85
CA TRP A 5 -4.89 12.63 -6.94
C TRP A 5 -5.52 12.52 -5.54
N PHE A 6 -4.80 11.97 -4.56
CA PHE A 6 -5.28 11.84 -3.19
C PHE A 6 -5.58 13.20 -2.55
N LYS A 7 -4.72 14.19 -2.76
CA LYS A 7 -4.96 15.56 -2.30
C LYS A 7 -6.25 16.17 -2.86
N GLU A 8 -6.60 15.86 -4.11
CA GLU A 8 -7.75 16.45 -4.80
C GLU A 8 -9.05 15.66 -4.62
N LYS A 9 -8.96 14.32 -4.53
CA LYS A 9 -10.11 13.41 -4.58
C LYS A 9 -10.37 12.68 -3.26
N ALA A 10 -9.31 12.38 -2.51
CA ALA A 10 -9.39 11.63 -1.27
C ALA A 10 -8.68 12.36 -0.10
N PRO A 11 -9.03 13.63 0.21
CA PRO A 11 -8.29 14.47 1.16
C PRO A 11 -8.35 13.97 2.61
N ARG A 12 -9.19 12.98 2.90
CA ARG A 12 -9.26 12.26 4.19
C ARG A 12 -8.04 11.35 4.42
N TYR A 13 -7.25 11.10 3.39
CA TYR A 13 -6.01 10.34 3.44
C TYR A 13 -4.84 11.26 3.10
N ARG A 14 -3.86 11.27 3.99
CA ARG A 14 -2.57 11.94 3.81
C ARG A 14 -1.58 10.96 3.20
N VAL A 15 -0.97 11.36 2.08
CA VAL A 15 0.12 10.61 1.45
C VAL A 15 1.46 11.18 1.88
N ILE A 16 2.34 10.34 2.39
CA ILE A 16 3.63 10.68 2.99
C ILE A 16 4.71 9.95 2.21
N PRO A 17 5.59 10.64 1.48
CA PRO A 17 6.76 10.01 0.87
C PRO A 17 7.68 9.47 1.95
N TRP A 18 8.04 8.18 1.88
CA TRP A 18 8.88 7.53 2.89
C TRP A 18 10.10 6.84 2.27
N PHE A 19 10.04 6.39 1.01
CA PHE A 19 11.15 5.84 0.21
C PHE A 19 12.09 4.95 1.04
N SER A 20 11.51 4.02 1.79
CA SER A 20 12.23 3.05 2.59
C SER A 20 12.21 1.69 1.88
N LEU A 21 12.90 0.69 2.43
CA LEU A 21 13.07 -0.63 1.81
C LEU A 21 11.73 -1.21 1.35
N GLY A 22 11.42 -1.21 0.05
CA GLY A 22 10.19 -1.80 -0.50
C GLY A 22 8.91 -1.03 -0.17
N THR A 23 9.00 0.24 0.23
CA THR A 23 7.83 1.13 0.33
C THR A 23 8.17 2.56 -0.04
N ASP A 24 7.63 3.00 -1.18
CA ASP A 24 7.69 4.38 -1.62
C ASP A 24 6.90 5.35 -0.75
N LEU A 25 5.69 4.95 -0.33
CA LEU A 25 4.71 5.83 0.31
C LEU A 25 4.11 5.20 1.56
N LEU A 26 3.85 6.06 2.54
CA LEU A 26 2.90 5.77 3.61
C LEU A 26 1.61 6.55 3.35
N ILE A 27 0.48 5.89 3.60
CA ILE A 27 -0.83 6.54 3.58
C ILE A 27 -1.43 6.44 4.97
N GLU A 28 -1.74 7.60 5.53
CA GLU A 28 -2.33 7.76 6.85
C GLU A 28 -3.71 8.41 6.72
N GLY A 29 -4.70 7.92 7.46
CA GLY A 29 -6.00 8.57 7.54
C GLY A 29 -7.08 7.65 8.04
N ARG A 30 -8.12 8.23 8.65
CA ARG A 30 -9.25 7.47 9.21
C ARG A 30 -8.83 6.34 10.17
N GLY A 31 -7.79 6.58 10.98
CA GLY A 31 -7.28 5.60 11.95
C GLY A 31 -6.50 4.44 11.31
N LEU A 32 -6.02 4.61 10.08
CA LEU A 32 -5.17 3.64 9.39
C LEU A 32 -3.80 4.22 9.08
N LEU A 33 -2.79 3.36 9.15
CA LEU A 33 -1.49 3.53 8.50
C LEU A 33 -1.26 2.37 7.52
N VAL A 34 -0.88 2.68 6.28
CA VAL A 34 -0.68 1.68 5.21
C VAL A 34 0.61 1.96 4.44
N GLY A 35 1.38 0.91 4.17
CA GLY A 35 2.55 0.97 3.29
C GLY A 35 2.18 0.70 1.84
N VAL A 36 2.68 1.52 0.92
CA VAL A 36 2.42 1.39 -0.52
C VAL A 36 3.73 1.41 -1.31
N GLU A 37 3.96 0.33 -2.07
CA GLU A 37 5.03 0.24 -3.05
C GLU A 37 4.49 0.49 -4.46
N ILE A 38 5.15 1.32 -5.27
CA ILE A 38 4.72 1.62 -6.64
C ILE A 38 5.58 0.84 -7.63
N ALA A 39 4.96 -0.11 -8.33
CA ALA A 39 5.62 -0.86 -9.39
C ALA A 39 5.03 -0.51 -10.77
N LEU A 40 5.88 -0.54 -11.80
CA LEU A 40 5.40 -0.57 -13.18
C LEU A 40 4.96 -2.00 -13.52
N VAL A 41 5.89 -2.96 -13.48
CA VAL A 41 5.62 -4.39 -13.54
C VAL A 41 6.41 -5.01 -12.39
N PRO A 42 5.75 -5.53 -11.34
CA PRO A 42 6.43 -6.02 -10.16
C PRO A 42 7.12 -7.36 -10.40
N GLY A 43 8.23 -7.58 -9.69
CA GLY A 43 8.91 -8.86 -9.52
C GLY A 43 8.60 -9.53 -8.18
N VAL A 44 9.12 -10.74 -7.99
CA VAL A 44 9.01 -11.48 -6.72
C VAL A 44 9.77 -10.76 -5.60
N GLU A 45 10.92 -10.19 -5.94
CA GLU A 45 11.77 -9.39 -5.06
C GLU A 45 11.04 -8.17 -4.47
N ASP A 46 10.13 -7.54 -5.23
CA ASP A 46 9.34 -6.41 -4.76
C ASP A 46 8.35 -6.86 -3.67
N VAL A 47 7.76 -8.04 -3.84
CA VAL A 47 6.84 -8.63 -2.85
C VAL A 47 7.59 -9.02 -1.59
N GLU A 48 8.78 -9.61 -1.73
CA GLU A 48 9.63 -9.98 -0.58
C GLU A 48 10.11 -8.75 0.19
N ALA A 49 10.58 -7.72 -0.52
CA ALA A 49 10.98 -6.45 0.09
C ALA A 49 9.81 -5.80 0.83
N LEU A 50 8.64 -5.69 0.18
CA LEU A 50 7.44 -5.13 0.79
C LEU A 50 6.98 -5.93 2.01
N ALA A 51 7.12 -7.26 2.01
CA ALA A 51 6.75 -8.08 3.17
C ALA A 51 7.61 -7.77 4.42
N GLU A 52 8.89 -7.41 4.25
CA GLU A 52 9.77 -7.05 5.35
C GLU A 52 9.53 -5.62 5.89
N VAL A 53 8.92 -4.73 5.08
CA VAL A 53 8.55 -3.35 5.47
C VAL A 53 7.78 -3.30 6.76
N LYS A 54 6.88 -4.26 6.99
CA LYS A 54 5.96 -4.22 8.13
C LYS A 54 6.69 -3.99 9.46
N LYS A 55 7.82 -4.68 9.67
CA LYS A 55 8.63 -4.54 10.90
C LYS A 55 9.30 -3.16 10.97
N LEU A 56 9.64 -2.59 9.80
CA LEU A 56 10.24 -1.27 9.71
C LEU A 56 9.21 -0.18 10.03
N ILE A 57 8.00 -0.27 9.49
CA ILE A 57 6.89 0.65 9.84
C ILE A 57 6.60 0.56 11.34
N GLU A 58 6.40 -0.66 11.87
CA GLU A 58 6.14 -0.88 13.30
C GLU A 58 7.21 -0.23 14.20
N LYS A 59 8.48 -0.25 13.77
CA LYS A 59 9.60 0.34 14.50
C LYS A 59 9.65 1.87 14.39
N GLU A 60 9.44 2.43 13.20
CA GLU A 60 9.62 3.87 12.96
C GLU A 60 8.38 4.70 13.33
N TRP A 61 7.19 4.11 13.23
CA TRP A 61 5.91 4.78 13.45
C TRP A 61 5.24 4.38 14.75
N GLU A 62 5.82 3.44 15.50
CA GLU A 62 5.24 2.84 16.73
C GLU A 62 3.83 2.28 16.52
N GLU A 63 3.45 2.05 15.26
CA GLU A 63 2.14 1.57 14.83
C GLU A 63 2.32 0.49 13.76
N LYS A 64 1.51 -0.56 13.87
CA LYS A 64 1.48 -1.63 12.88
C LYS A 64 0.66 -1.20 11.68
N PRO A 65 1.18 -1.33 10.44
CA PRO A 65 0.40 -0.99 9.27
C PRO A 65 -0.81 -1.92 9.16
N ALA A 66 -1.97 -1.34 8.88
CA ALA A 66 -3.22 -2.06 8.67
C ALA A 66 -3.16 -2.95 7.42
N ALA A 67 -2.39 -2.52 6.41
CA ALA A 67 -2.11 -3.28 5.21
C ALA A 67 -0.77 -2.87 4.58
N LEU A 68 -0.28 -3.76 3.72
CA LEU A 68 0.77 -3.49 2.74
C LEU A 68 0.16 -3.62 1.35
N ILE A 69 0.43 -2.65 0.49
CA ILE A 69 -0.20 -2.54 -0.82
C ILE A 69 0.87 -2.39 -1.90
N MET A 70 0.71 -3.13 -2.98
CA MET A 70 1.46 -2.95 -4.21
C MET A 70 0.56 -2.23 -5.23
N TYR A 71 0.94 -1.00 -5.58
CA TYR A 71 0.28 -0.20 -6.60
C TYR A 71 0.94 -0.46 -7.96
N VAL A 72 0.23 -1.14 -8.87
CA VAL A 72 0.77 -1.55 -10.17
C VAL A 72 0.25 -0.65 -11.28
N SER A 73 1.06 0.35 -11.63
CA SER A 73 0.67 1.41 -12.57
C SER A 73 0.45 0.94 -14.01
N SER A 74 1.05 -0.18 -14.43
CA SER A 74 0.82 -0.75 -15.77
C SER A 74 -0.40 -1.66 -15.87
N SER A 75 -1.02 -2.02 -14.73
CA SER A 75 -2.02 -3.08 -14.61
C SER A 75 -1.55 -4.51 -14.94
N ILE A 76 -0.27 -4.70 -15.29
CA ILE A 76 0.33 -6.01 -15.59
C ILE A 76 0.92 -6.59 -14.31
N VAL A 77 0.40 -7.74 -13.89
CA VAL A 77 0.86 -8.46 -12.69
C VAL A 77 1.22 -9.89 -13.12
N PRO A 78 2.49 -10.31 -13.01
CA PRO A 78 2.87 -11.69 -13.23
C PRO A 78 2.10 -12.67 -12.29
N PRO A 79 1.69 -13.87 -12.75
CA PRO A 79 0.90 -14.78 -11.94
C PRO A 79 1.59 -15.24 -10.64
N ASP A 80 2.89 -15.51 -10.70
CA ASP A 80 3.74 -15.87 -9.56
C ASP A 80 3.81 -14.74 -8.53
N VAL A 81 3.90 -13.49 -8.99
CA VAL A 81 3.84 -12.30 -8.13
C VAL A 81 2.48 -12.16 -7.45
N ALA A 82 1.39 -12.36 -8.19
CA ALA A 82 0.04 -12.31 -7.62
C ALA A 82 -0.18 -13.39 -6.56
N GLU A 83 0.28 -14.63 -6.82
CA GLU A 83 0.22 -15.75 -5.89
C GLU A 83 1.03 -15.45 -4.63
N LEU A 84 2.28 -15.00 -4.78
CA LEU A 84 3.14 -14.67 -3.66
C LEU A 84 2.57 -13.52 -2.83
N ALA A 85 2.12 -12.44 -3.46
CA ALA A 85 1.53 -11.30 -2.78
C ALA A 85 0.32 -11.73 -1.93
N SER A 86 -0.56 -12.55 -2.51
CA SER A 86 -1.70 -13.14 -1.79
C SER A 86 -1.25 -13.97 -0.59
N SER A 87 -0.25 -14.84 -0.76
CA SER A 87 0.29 -15.67 0.33
C SER A 87 0.91 -14.85 1.48
N LYS A 88 1.43 -13.66 1.19
CA LYS A 88 2.03 -12.73 2.14
C LYS A 88 1.02 -11.73 2.73
N GLY A 89 -0.25 -11.77 2.28
CA GLY A 89 -1.29 -10.85 2.69
C GLY A 89 -1.15 -9.44 2.11
N ILE A 90 -0.31 -9.26 1.08
CA ILE A 90 -0.14 -8.00 0.35
C ILE A 90 -1.32 -7.83 -0.61
N ARG A 91 -1.90 -6.64 -0.64
CA ARG A 91 -2.99 -6.30 -1.58
C ARG A 91 -2.39 -5.67 -2.84
N ILE A 92 -2.97 -5.96 -4.00
CA ILE A 92 -2.55 -5.37 -5.27
C ILE A 92 -3.69 -4.49 -5.79
N VAL A 93 -3.38 -3.26 -6.16
CA VAL A 93 -4.31 -2.30 -6.77
C VAL A 93 -3.69 -1.69 -8.01
N LYS A 94 -4.51 -1.23 -8.95
CA LYS A 94 -4.06 -0.78 -10.28
C LYS A 94 -4.41 0.67 -10.58
N SER A 95 -5.22 1.30 -9.74
CA SER A 95 -5.66 2.68 -9.90
C SER A 95 -5.76 3.42 -8.56
N PRO A 96 -5.69 4.76 -8.56
CA PRO A 96 -5.91 5.55 -7.34
C PRO A 96 -7.30 5.32 -6.73
N GLU A 97 -8.31 5.12 -7.57
CA GLU A 97 -9.68 4.82 -7.17
C GLU A 97 -9.78 3.47 -6.44
N GLU A 98 -9.15 2.41 -6.97
CA GLU A 98 -9.07 1.11 -6.30
C GLU A 98 -8.33 1.21 -4.97
N LEU A 99 -7.26 2.01 -4.91
CA LEU A 99 -6.53 2.24 -3.68
C LEU A 99 -7.40 2.94 -2.63
N GLU A 100 -8.13 4.00 -3.00
CA GLU A 100 -9.07 4.68 -2.11
C GLU A 100 -10.16 3.73 -1.59
N GLN A 101 -10.77 2.94 -2.48
CA GLN A 101 -11.79 1.96 -2.11
C GLN A 101 -11.26 0.94 -1.10
N LEU A 102 -10.08 0.38 -1.34
CA LEU A 102 -9.44 -0.55 -0.42
C LEU A 102 -9.16 0.09 0.94
N LEU A 103 -8.69 1.35 0.98
CA LEU A 103 -8.46 2.06 2.23
C LEU A 103 -9.76 2.32 2.99
N ASP A 104 -10.87 2.65 2.30
CA ASP A 104 -12.16 2.83 2.95
C ASP A 104 -12.73 1.50 3.47
N GLU A 105 -12.58 0.41 2.71
CA GLU A 105 -12.98 -0.94 3.12
C GLU A 105 -12.24 -1.38 4.39
N ILE A 106 -10.92 -1.19 4.42
CA ILE A 106 -10.10 -1.47 5.61
C ILE A 106 -10.58 -0.61 6.78
N SER A 107 -10.79 0.70 6.57
CA SER A 107 -11.19 1.63 7.65
C SER A 107 -12.53 1.25 8.27
N ASN A 108 -13.48 0.80 7.45
CA ASN A 108 -14.80 0.38 7.91
C ASN A 108 -14.76 -0.94 8.69
N GLN A 109 -13.76 -1.80 8.48
CA GLN A 109 -13.60 -3.04 9.27
C GLN A 109 -13.08 -2.78 10.69
N PHE A 110 -12.43 -1.64 10.92
CA PHE A 110 -11.89 -1.23 12.23
C PHE A 110 -12.78 -0.23 12.97
N SER A 111 -13.91 0.18 12.39
CA SER A 111 -14.91 1.02 13.03
C SER A 111 -15.96 0.13 13.73
N PRO A 112 -16.12 0.20 15.07
CA PRO A 112 -17.11 -0.58 15.81
C PRO A 112 -18.57 -0.22 15.48
#